data_AF-A0A3N7DRB7-F1
#
_entry.id   AF-A0A3N7DRB7-F1
#
_cell.length_a   1.000
_cell.length_b   1.000
_cell.length_c   1.000
_cell.angle_alpha   90.00
_cell.angle_beta   90.00
_cell.angle_gamma   90.00
#
_symmetry.space_group_name_H-M   'P 1'
#
loop_
_entity.id
_entity.type
_entity.pdbx_description
1 polymer ?
#
loop_
_entity_poly.entity_id
_entity_poly.type
_entity_poly.pdbx_seq_one_letter_code
_entity_poly.pdbx_strand_id
1 'polypeptide(L)'
;MNYIIVLIITSAVIIGFLINYLIYRRIVAVIVRRFLTPYLASRALKLNETRFTGLFNNGDFNDEGLGFNLVPEMGRFSISTYIYVFAGGENNQTIRFTAKIQVRFLFIRKVFLKGKNLKEIELAG
;
A
#
# COMPACT_ATOMS: atom_id res chain seq x y z
N MET A 1 25.11 33.75 3.31
CA MET A 1 25.23 32.88 2.11
C MET A 1 25.03 31.40 2.45
N ASN A 2 25.80 30.81 3.37
CA ASN A 2 25.64 29.39 3.77
C ASN A 2 24.25 29.04 4.32
N TYR A 3 23.63 29.92 5.12
CA TYR A 3 22.30 29.67 5.68
C TYR A 3 21.20 29.53 4.61
N ILE A 4 21.28 30.33 3.53
CA ILE A 4 20.32 30.29 2.42
C ILE A 4 20.45 28.96 1.68
N ILE A 5 21.68 28.49 1.44
CA ILE A 5 21.93 27.20 0.78
C ILE A 5 21.38 26.03 1.62
N VAL A 6 21.63 26.03 2.93
CA VAL A 6 21.11 24.99 3.84
C VAL A 6 19.57 24.99 3.85
N LEU A 7 18.94 26.17 3.86
CA LEU A 7 17.49 26.29 3.82
C LEU A 7 16.91 25.73 2.51
N ILE A 8 17.51 26.07 1.36
CA ILE A 8 17.11 25.53 0.05
C ILE A 8 17.20 24.00 0.01
N ILE A 9 18.31 23.42 0.47
CA ILE A 9 18.51 21.96 0.49
C ILE A 9 17.47 21.30 1.39
N THR A 10 17.26 21.85 2.59
CA THR A 10 16.31 21.29 3.56
C THR A 10 14.87 21.35 3.02
N SER A 11 14.47 22.47 2.43
CA SER A 11 13.18 22.62 1.78
C SER A 11 13.02 21.65 0.60
N ALA A 12 14.04 21.47 -0.23
CA ALA A 12 14.00 20.53 -1.35
C ALA A 12 13.79 19.08 -0.88
N VAL A 13 14.47 18.68 0.20
CA VAL A 13 14.29 17.35 0.82
C VAL A 13 12.85 17.20 1.33
N ILE A 14 12.34 18.17 2.09
CA ILE A 14 10.96 18.14 2.61
C ILE A 14 9.94 18.06 1.48
N ILE A 15 10.11 18.84 0.42
CA ILE A 15 9.23 18.83 -0.75
C ILE A 15 9.27 17.46 -1.44
N GLY A 16 10.45 16.85 -1.59
CA GLY A 16 10.60 15.51 -2.15
C GLY A 16 9.82 14.46 -1.35
N PHE A 17 9.94 14.49 -0.02
CA PHE A 17 9.16 13.62 0.86
C PHE A 17 7.65 13.87 0.75
N LEU A 18 7.23 15.13 0.66
CA LEU A 18 5.82 15.51 0.54
C LEU A 18 5.22 15.00 -0.77
N ILE A 19 5.91 15.18 -1.90
CA ILE A 19 5.49 14.69 -3.21
C ILE A 19 5.36 13.17 -3.18
N ASN A 20 6.37 12.47 -2.63
CA ASN A 20 6.34 11.01 -2.53
C ASN A 20 5.16 10.52 -1.68
N TYR A 21 4.89 11.18 -0.55
CA TYR A 21 3.74 10.89 0.30
C TYR A 21 2.40 11.10 -0.42
N LEU A 22 2.25 12.19 -1.18
CA LEU A 22 1.03 12.45 -1.94
C LEU A 22 0.79 11.42 -3.04
N ILE A 23 1.84 11.02 -3.75
CA ILE A 23 1.80 9.96 -4.77
C ILE A 23 1.35 8.65 -4.12
N TYR A 24 1.98 8.25 -3.01
CA TYR A 24 1.59 7.06 -2.25
C TYR A 24 0.11 7.10 -1.88
N ARG A 25 -0.35 8.22 -1.28
CA ARG A 25 -1.74 8.40 -0.87
C ARG A 25 -2.71 8.26 -2.04
N ARG A 26 -2.36 8.79 -3.22
CA ARG A 26 -3.18 8.61 -4.42
C ARG A 26 -3.26 7.15 -4.88
N ILE A 27 -2.13 6.44 -4.91
CA ILE A 27 -2.10 5.04 -5.32
C ILE A 27 -3.00 4.20 -4.42
N VAL A 28 -2.88 4.37 -3.09
CA VAL A 28 -3.74 3.67 -2.13
C VAL A 28 -5.21 4.01 -2.35
N ALA A 29 -5.56 5.29 -2.51
CA ALA A 29 -6.94 5.70 -2.74
C ALA A 29 -7.53 5.07 -4.01
N VAL A 30 -6.76 4.99 -5.09
CA VAL A 30 -7.18 4.34 -6.34
C VAL A 30 -7.43 2.85 -6.10
N ILE A 31 -6.53 2.17 -5.39
CA ILE A 31 -6.66 0.72 -5.15
C ILE A 31 -7.86 0.42 -4.26
N VAL A 32 -8.03 1.23 -3.22
CA VAL A 32 -9.16 1.13 -2.31
C VAL A 32 -10.46 1.22 -3.09
N ARG A 33 -10.61 2.29 -3.87
CA ARG A 33 -11.84 2.52 -4.62
C ARG A 33 -12.08 1.50 -5.74
N ARG A 34 -11.02 1.11 -6.46
CA ARG A 34 -11.13 0.30 -7.68
C ARG A 34 -11.13 -1.20 -7.43
N PHE A 35 -10.46 -1.68 -6.40
CA PHE A 35 -10.30 -3.13 -6.14
C PHE A 35 -10.87 -3.54 -4.79
N LEU A 36 -10.56 -2.83 -3.70
CA LEU A 36 -11.01 -3.24 -2.36
C LEU A 36 -12.51 -3.01 -2.15
N THR A 37 -13.04 -1.84 -2.51
CA THR A 37 -14.47 -1.53 -2.37
C THR A 37 -15.38 -2.54 -3.09
N PRO A 38 -15.18 -2.85 -4.40
CA PRO A 38 -16.03 -3.84 -5.07
C PRO A 38 -15.87 -5.24 -4.49
N TYR A 39 -14.65 -5.65 -4.12
CA TYR A 39 -14.42 -6.94 -3.47
C TYR A 39 -15.15 -7.04 -2.12
N LEU A 40 -15.06 -6.01 -1.28
CA LEU A 40 -15.76 -5.98 0.01
C LEU A 40 -17.28 -5.96 -0.18
N ALA A 41 -17.78 -5.18 -1.12
CA ALA A 41 -19.21 -5.13 -1.45
C ALA A 41 -19.75 -6.50 -1.90
N SER A 42 -18.97 -7.26 -2.69
CA SER A 42 -19.34 -8.62 -3.10
C SER A 42 -19.51 -9.60 -1.93
N ARG A 43 -18.92 -9.28 -0.77
CA ARG A 43 -19.01 -10.07 0.47
C ARG A 43 -19.91 -9.44 1.52
N ALA A 44 -20.73 -8.44 1.15
CA ALA A 44 -21.55 -7.67 2.10
C ALA A 44 -20.72 -7.02 3.24
N LEU A 45 -19.47 -6.65 2.94
CA LEU A 45 -18.58 -5.95 3.86
C LEU A 45 -18.41 -4.50 3.43
N LYS A 46 -18.36 -3.60 4.41
CA LYS A 46 -18.03 -2.19 4.20
C LYS A 46 -16.62 -1.90 4.70
N LEU A 47 -15.87 -1.12 3.93
CA LEU A 47 -14.58 -0.63 4.36
C LEU A 47 -14.75 0.37 5.50
N ASN A 48 -14.12 0.11 6.64
CA ASN A 48 -14.09 1.01 7.78
C ASN A 48 -12.84 1.89 7.73
N GLU A 49 -11.66 1.27 7.68
CA GLU A 49 -10.39 1.99 7.75
C GLU A 49 -9.29 1.25 6.98
N THR A 50 -8.33 1.99 6.46
CA THR A 50 -7.08 1.45 5.92
C THR A 50 -5.89 2.01 6.68
N ARG A 51 -5.02 1.15 7.19
CA ARG A 51 -3.80 1.57 7.88
C ARG A 51 -2.57 1.04 7.17
N PHE A 52 -1.57 1.88 7.00
CA PHE A 52 -0.27 1.43 6.52
C PHE A 52 0.35 0.50 7.56
N THR A 53 0.86 -0.66 7.12
CA THR A 53 1.48 -1.62 8.03
C THR A 53 2.84 -1.13 8.55
N GLY A 54 3.47 -0.21 7.81
CA GLY A 54 4.84 0.25 8.03
C GLY A 54 5.75 -0.18 6.88
N LEU A 55 6.85 0.55 6.69
CA LEU A 55 7.82 0.28 5.61
C LEU A 55 8.49 -1.11 5.72
N PHE A 56 8.53 -1.68 6.92
CA PHE A 56 9.22 -2.94 7.23
C PHE A 56 8.28 -4.04 7.70
N ASN A 57 6.96 -3.84 7.61
CA ASN A 57 5.98 -4.81 8.09
C ASN A 57 5.17 -5.37 6.92
N ASN A 58 5.25 -6.68 6.73
CA ASN A 58 4.58 -7.38 5.64
C ASN A 58 3.15 -7.84 6.01
N GLY A 59 2.68 -7.49 7.22
CA GLY A 59 1.37 -7.85 7.71
C GLY A 59 1.15 -9.37 7.74
N ASP A 60 0.01 -9.83 7.23
CA ASP A 60 -0.33 -11.27 7.17
C ASP A 60 0.44 -12.03 6.05
N PHE A 61 1.31 -11.36 5.28
CA PHE A 61 2.17 -11.97 4.25
C PHE A 61 3.57 -12.33 4.76
N ASN A 62 3.72 -12.54 6.07
CA ASN A 62 5.01 -12.69 6.75
C ASN A 62 5.82 -13.96 6.38
N ASP A 63 5.31 -14.82 5.49
CA ASP A 63 6.04 -15.97 4.93
C ASP A 63 7.05 -15.55 3.85
N GLU A 64 6.92 -14.33 3.32
CA GLU A 64 7.89 -13.72 2.41
C GLU A 64 8.65 -12.65 3.20
N GLY A 65 9.91 -12.94 3.57
CA GLY A 65 10.80 -11.97 4.22
C GLY A 65 10.89 -10.66 3.44
N LEU A 66 11.21 -9.55 4.12
CA LEU A 66 11.38 -8.18 3.61
C LEU A 66 11.59 -8.07 2.09
N GLY A 67 10.50 -7.91 1.35
CA GLY A 67 10.51 -7.80 -0.10
C GLY A 67 10.81 -6.38 -0.57
N PHE A 68 11.89 -5.76 -0.07
CA PHE A 68 12.58 -4.74 -0.86
C PHE A 68 13.31 -5.45 -2.00
N ASN A 69 12.55 -5.99 -2.95
CA ASN A 69 13.09 -6.46 -4.21
C ASN A 69 13.42 -5.22 -5.05
N LEU A 70 14.54 -4.57 -4.70
CA LEU A 70 15.33 -3.84 -5.68
C LEU A 70 15.81 -4.88 -6.68
N VAL A 71 14.96 -5.24 -7.64
CA VAL A 71 15.35 -6.10 -8.75
C VAL A 71 16.38 -5.29 -9.55
N PRO A 72 17.68 -5.67 -9.52
CA PRO A 72 18.72 -4.94 -10.23
C PRO A 72 18.77 -5.31 -11.72
N GLU A 73 17.81 -6.11 -12.20
CA GLU A 73 17.70 -6.43 -13.62
C GLU A 73 17.00 -5.27 -14.36
N MET A 74 17.82 -4.42 -14.98
CA MET A 74 17.42 -3.42 -15.98
C MET A 74 16.63 -2.19 -15.46
N GLY A 75 17.05 -1.53 -14.38
CA GLY A 75 16.58 -0.16 -14.06
C GLY A 75 15.09 -0.02 -13.75
N ARG A 76 14.41 -1.08 -13.30
CA ARG A 76 12.95 -1.10 -13.08
C ARG A 76 12.62 -1.04 -11.59
N PHE A 77 12.22 0.14 -11.10
CA PHE A 77 11.73 0.30 -9.72
C PHE A 77 10.37 -0.37 -9.54
N SER A 78 10.35 -1.47 -8.76
CA SER A 78 9.14 -2.14 -8.28
C SER A 78 9.07 -2.01 -6.76
N ILE A 79 7.99 -1.43 -6.24
CA ILE A 79 7.76 -1.21 -4.81
C ILE A 79 6.58 -2.08 -4.40
N SER A 80 6.77 -2.91 -3.37
CA SER A 80 5.69 -3.63 -2.72
C SER A 80 5.31 -2.89 -1.44
N THR A 81 4.05 -2.49 -1.30
CA THR A 81 3.53 -1.89 -0.06
C THR A 81 2.42 -2.75 0.51
N TYR A 82 2.40 -2.87 1.84
CA TYR A 82 1.39 -3.61 2.57
C TYR A 82 0.47 -2.64 3.31
N ILE A 83 -0.83 -2.93 3.30
CA ILE A 83 -1.85 -2.10 3.94
C ILE A 83 -2.82 -3.00 4.68
N TYR A 84 -3.08 -2.70 5.95
CA TYR A 84 -4.18 -3.30 6.68
C TYR A 84 -5.49 -2.67 6.25
N VAL A 85 -6.45 -3.51 5.93
CA VAL A 85 -7.79 -3.16 5.51
C VAL A 85 -8.74 -3.71 6.56
N PHE A 86 -9.42 -2.81 7.26
CA PHE A 86 -10.43 -3.16 8.25
C PHE A 86 -11.80 -3.00 7.62
N ALA A 87 -12.55 -4.10 7.53
CA ALA A 87 -13.89 -4.10 6.98
C ALA A 87 -14.88 -4.68 7.97
N GLY A 88 -16.07 -4.08 8.08
CA GLY A 88 -17.14 -4.54 8.96
C GLY A 88 -18.40 -4.87 8.16
N GLY A 89 -19.12 -5.91 8.60
CA GLY A 89 -20.48 -6.20 8.15
C GLY A 89 -21.53 -5.65 9.12
N GLU A 90 -22.81 -5.94 8.88
CA GLU A 90 -23.94 -5.48 9.71
C GLU A 90 -23.84 -5.89 11.18
N ASN A 91 -23.12 -6.99 11.50
CA ASN A 91 -22.92 -7.47 12.87
C ASN A 91 -21.82 -6.73 13.66
N ASN A 92 -21.32 -5.59 13.18
CA ASN A 92 -20.26 -4.79 13.82
C ASN A 92 -18.91 -5.53 14.05
N GLN A 93 -18.78 -6.76 13.56
CA GLN A 93 -17.54 -7.52 13.62
C GLN A 93 -16.56 -6.97 12.58
N THR A 94 -15.44 -6.44 13.05
CA THR A 94 -14.38 -5.93 12.18
C THR A 94 -13.44 -7.06 11.78
N ILE A 95 -13.39 -7.33 10.47
CA ILE A 95 -12.48 -8.28 9.85
C ILE A 95 -11.26 -7.52 9.34
N ARG A 96 -10.06 -8.01 9.67
CA ARG A 96 -8.80 -7.49 9.16
C ARG A 96 -8.34 -8.31 7.96
N PHE A 97 -8.01 -7.62 6.88
CA PHE A 97 -7.26 -8.13 5.75
C PHE A 97 -5.92 -7.39 5.64
N THR A 98 -4.93 -8.03 5.04
CA THR A 98 -3.73 -7.37 4.55
C THR A 98 -3.81 -7.33 3.03
N ALA A 99 -3.63 -6.15 2.44
CA ALA A 99 -3.50 -5.94 1.01
C ALA A 99 -2.03 -5.73 0.67
N LYS A 100 -1.47 -6.57 -0.21
CA LYS A 100 -0.13 -6.42 -0.79
C LYS A 100 -0.28 -5.79 -2.16
N ILE A 101 0.33 -4.64 -2.34
CA ILE A 101 0.22 -3.83 -3.54
C ILE A 101 1.59 -3.78 -4.18
N GLN A 102 1.69 -4.29 -5.41
CA GLN A 102 2.88 -4.20 -6.22
C GLN A 102 2.72 -3.04 -7.20
N VAL A 103 3.54 -2.01 -7.00
CA VAL A 103 3.61 -0.82 -7.85
C VAL A 103 4.89 -0.91 -8.67
N ARG A 104 4.82 -0.61 -9.95
CA ARG A 104 5.99 -0.45 -10.82
C ARG A 104 5.92 0.91 -11.50
N PHE A 105 6.92 1.74 -11.29
CA PHE A 105 6.99 3.09 -11.91
C PHE A 105 5.68 3.89 -11.75
N LEU A 106 5.11 3.91 -10.53
CA LEU A 106 3.81 4.53 -10.20
C LEU A 106 2.55 3.84 -10.76
N PHE A 107 2.69 2.80 -11.58
CA PHE A 107 1.57 2.00 -12.07
C PHE A 107 1.31 0.82 -11.14
N ILE A 108 0.04 0.64 -10.76
CA ILE A 108 -0.42 -0.51 -9.99
C ILE A 108 -0.36 -1.71 -10.93
N ARG A 109 0.51 -2.68 -10.61
CA ARG A 109 0.64 -3.89 -11.42
C ARG A 109 -0.21 -5.00 -10.87
N LYS A 110 -0.06 -5.28 -9.56
CA LYS A 110 -0.79 -6.35 -8.89
C LYS A 110 -1.28 -5.94 -7.53
N VAL A 111 -2.45 -6.43 -7.16
CA VAL A 111 -3.03 -6.24 -5.83
C VAL A 111 -3.45 -7.59 -5.30
N PHE A 112 -2.82 -8.04 -4.23
CA PHE A 112 -3.16 -9.27 -3.52
C PHE A 112 -3.85 -8.94 -2.21
N LEU A 113 -4.78 -9.78 -1.80
CA LEU A 113 -5.47 -9.69 -0.52
C LEU A 113 -5.34 -11.01 0.22
N LYS A 114 -4.86 -10.97 1.47
CA LYS A 114 -4.76 -12.12 2.36
C LYS A 114 -5.44 -11.79 3.68
N GLY A 115 -6.28 -12.69 4.18
CA GLY A 115 -6.83 -12.63 5.53
C GLY A 115 -6.12 -13.63 6.43
N LYS A 116 -6.17 -13.42 7.75
CA LYS A 116 -5.49 -14.28 8.74
C LYS A 116 -5.77 -15.79 8.56
N ASN A 117 -6.97 -16.16 8.12
CA ASN A 117 -7.42 -17.54 7.86
C ASN A 117 -7.92 -17.76 6.42
N LEU A 118 -7.59 -16.86 5.48
CA LEU A 118 -8.10 -16.93 4.10
C LEU A 118 -6.94 -17.10 3.12
N LYS A 119 -7.17 -17.89 2.06
CA LYS A 119 -6.24 -18.03 0.95
C LYS A 119 -5.96 -16.64 0.32
N GLU A 120 -4.75 -16.49 -0.20
CA GLU A 120 -4.36 -15.30 -0.96
C GLU A 120 -5.20 -15.20 -2.24
N ILE A 121 -5.74 -14.00 -2.49
CA ILE A 121 -6.57 -13.71 -3.65
C ILE A 121 -5.94 -12.55 -4.43
N GLU A 122 -5.70 -12.77 -5.72
CA GLU A 122 -5.29 -11.72 -6.65
C GLU A 122 -6.52 -10.92 -7.08
N LEU A 123 -6.57 -9.64 -6.72
CA LEU A 123 -7.66 -8.72 -7.06
C LEU A 123 -7.40 -7.96 -8.38
N ALA A 124 -6.13 -7.88 -8.79
CA ALA A 124 -5.70 -7.19 -9.99
C ALA A 124 -4.37 -7.78 -10.49
N GLY A 125 -4.26 -7.99 -11.80
CA GLY A 125 -3.07 -8.47 -12.49
C GLY A 125 -3.06 -8.09 -13.96
#